data_AF-M5S258-F1
#
_entry.id   AF-M5S258-F1
#
_cell.length_a   1.000
_cell.length_b   1.000
_cell.length_c   1.000
_cell.angle_alpha   90.00
_cell.angle_beta   90.00
_cell.angle_gamma   90.00
#
_symmetry.space_group_name_H-M   'P 1'
#
loop_
_entity.id
_entity.type
_entity.pdbx_description
1 polymer ?
#
loop_
_entity_poly.entity_id
_entity_poly.type
_entity_poly.pdbx_seq_one_letter_code
_entity_poly.pdbx_strand_id
1 'polypeptide(L)'
;MVNSLSDTQKKTAVIADEALAEIRFAGEAQPKVGQPEGIPFDQLNAKQSELLKKLVGVYADAVPEQTAQSRRDLIETNGWSNVHFAWAGALKPGVGHYYRIRGKEFLIEFVNTQADASGNPANHIHCVWRDLTGDFDLPIE
;
A
#
# COMPACT_ATOMS: atom_id res chain seq x y z
N MET A 1 5.72 -9.05 2.42
CA MET A 1 6.23 -7.92 3.22
C MET A 1 6.10 -8.16 4.73
N VAL A 2 4.88 -8.15 5.31
CA VAL A 2 4.67 -8.19 6.77
C VAL A 2 5.38 -9.35 7.51
N ASN A 3 5.38 -10.55 6.93
CA ASN A 3 6.03 -11.74 7.54
C ASN A 3 7.56 -11.70 7.51
N SER A 4 8.17 -10.75 6.79
CA SER A 4 9.62 -10.54 6.81
C SER A 4 10.07 -9.61 7.95
N LEU A 5 9.13 -8.95 8.62
CA LEU A 5 9.40 -8.00 9.71
C LEU A 5 9.72 -8.74 11.01
N SER A 6 10.59 -8.14 11.82
CA SER A 6 10.79 -8.58 13.22
C SER A 6 9.55 -8.26 14.05
N ASP A 7 9.41 -8.87 15.22
CA ASP A 7 8.25 -8.61 16.07
C ASP A 7 8.20 -7.16 16.57
N THR A 8 9.36 -6.52 16.78
CA THR A 8 9.43 -5.08 17.06
C THR A 8 8.92 -4.25 15.88
N GLN A 9 9.35 -4.58 14.65
CA GLN A 9 8.88 -3.87 13.46
C GLN A 9 7.39 -4.08 13.20
N LYS A 10 6.85 -5.28 13.47
CA LYS A 10 5.41 -5.55 13.35
C LYS A 10 4.57 -4.68 14.28
N LYS A 11 5.05 -4.36 15.50
CA LYS A 11 4.35 -3.43 16.41
C LYS A 11 4.18 -2.03 15.82
N THR A 12 5.05 -1.62 14.90
CA THR A 12 4.93 -0.34 14.19
C THR A 12 4.16 -0.49 12.87
N ALA A 13 4.35 -1.60 12.16
CA ALA A 13 3.75 -1.82 10.85
C ALA A 13 2.27 -2.22 10.89
N VAL A 14 1.85 -2.99 11.91
CA VAL A 14 0.47 -3.47 12.04
C VAL A 14 -0.35 -2.39 12.74
N ILE A 15 -1.32 -1.83 12.01
CA ILE A 15 -2.14 -0.69 12.46
C ILE A 15 -3.50 -1.13 13.01
N ALA A 16 -3.93 -2.36 12.72
CA ALA A 16 -5.15 -2.96 13.26
C ALA A 16 -5.09 -4.50 13.19
N ASP A 17 -5.69 -5.16 14.17
CA ASP A 17 -5.78 -6.63 14.23
C ASP A 17 -6.74 -7.19 13.18
N GLU A 18 -7.76 -6.42 12.80
CA GLU A 18 -8.72 -6.75 11.76
C GLU A 18 -8.42 -5.97 10.48
N ALA A 19 -8.55 -6.63 9.33
CA ALA A 19 -8.42 -5.96 8.04
C ALA A 19 -9.66 -5.09 7.75
N LEU A 20 -9.45 -4.05 6.96
CA LEU A 20 -10.56 -3.23 6.47
C LEU A 20 -11.47 -4.09 5.57
N ALA A 21 -12.76 -3.78 5.58
CA ALA A 21 -13.73 -4.41 4.68
C ALA A 21 -13.52 -4.01 3.21
N GLU A 22 -12.91 -2.84 2.97
CA GLU A 22 -12.69 -2.24 1.65
C GLU A 22 -11.45 -1.32 1.67
N ILE A 23 -10.92 -0.95 0.49
CA ILE A 23 -9.96 0.15 0.36
C ILE A 23 -10.54 1.46 0.92
N ARG A 24 -9.67 2.36 1.36
CA ARG A 24 -10.12 3.70 1.77
C ARG A 24 -10.52 4.51 0.53
N PHE A 25 -11.44 5.46 0.73
CA PHE A 25 -11.86 6.42 -0.31
C PHE A 25 -12.47 5.77 -1.57
N ALA A 26 -13.10 4.59 -1.43
CA ALA A 26 -13.81 3.96 -2.53
C ALA A 26 -14.90 4.89 -3.08
N GLY A 27 -14.87 5.15 -4.39
CA GLY A 27 -15.80 6.06 -5.06
C GLY A 27 -15.44 7.54 -4.97
N GLU A 28 -14.40 7.92 -4.21
CA GLU A 28 -13.94 9.31 -4.12
C GLU A 28 -12.91 9.63 -5.22
N ALA A 29 -13.08 10.80 -5.84
CA ALA A 29 -12.19 11.27 -6.91
C ALA A 29 -10.78 11.55 -6.39
N GLN A 30 -10.64 12.20 -5.22
CA GLN A 30 -9.35 12.48 -4.59
C GLN A 30 -9.27 11.84 -3.19
N PRO A 31 -8.18 11.14 -2.85
CA PRO A 31 -8.03 10.52 -1.54
C PRO A 31 -7.64 11.56 -0.47
N LYS A 32 -8.42 11.65 0.61
CA LYS A 32 -8.15 12.56 1.74
C LYS A 32 -7.25 11.89 2.77
N VAL A 33 -5.95 11.81 2.47
CA VAL A 33 -4.97 11.10 3.29
C VAL A 33 -4.49 11.92 4.51
N GLY A 34 -4.41 11.27 5.68
CA GLY A 34 -3.93 11.86 6.94
C GLY A 34 -2.40 11.91 7.06
N GLN A 35 -1.83 11.59 8.24
CA GLN A 35 -0.39 11.34 8.41
C GLN A 35 -0.03 9.89 8.01
N PRO A 36 1.21 9.59 7.58
CA PRO A 36 1.58 8.23 7.21
C PRO A 36 1.46 7.31 8.42
N GLU A 37 0.85 6.14 8.22
CA GLU A 37 0.74 5.11 9.25
C GLU A 37 1.70 3.96 8.90
N GLY A 38 2.08 3.17 9.89
CA GLY A 38 2.94 2.01 9.70
C GLY A 38 4.43 2.28 9.87
N ILE A 39 5.26 1.33 9.45
CA ILE A 39 6.71 1.40 9.57
C ILE A 39 7.31 2.27 8.45
N PRO A 40 8.15 3.27 8.77
CA PRO A 40 8.89 4.03 7.76
C PRO A 40 9.97 3.17 7.12
N PHE A 41 10.28 3.46 5.86
CA PHE A 41 11.30 2.77 5.07
C PHE A 41 12.66 2.70 5.78
N ASP A 42 13.05 3.76 6.48
CA ASP A 42 14.35 3.86 7.16
C ASP A 42 14.48 2.94 8.38
N GLN A 43 13.37 2.38 8.87
CA GLN A 43 13.39 1.36 9.92
C GLN A 43 13.45 -0.08 9.38
N LEU A 44 13.51 -0.25 8.06
CA LEU A 44 13.67 -1.54 7.41
C LEU A 44 15.16 -1.88 7.23
N ASN A 45 15.49 -3.17 7.33
CA ASN A 45 16.82 -3.62 6.92
C ASN A 45 16.89 -3.76 5.39
N ALA A 46 18.11 -3.92 4.85
CA ALA A 46 18.33 -3.98 3.39
C ALA A 46 17.42 -4.99 2.65
N LYS A 47 17.18 -6.19 3.22
CA LYS A 47 16.32 -7.20 2.58
C LYS A 47 14.85 -6.78 2.56
N GLN A 48 14.38 -6.15 3.63
CA GLN A 48 13.01 -5.66 3.76
C GLN A 48 12.77 -4.42 2.90
N SER A 49 13.73 -3.49 2.85
CA SER A 49 13.73 -2.33 1.98
C SER A 49 13.64 -2.74 0.51
N GLU A 50 14.45 -3.71 0.07
CA GLU A 50 14.37 -4.26 -1.28
C GLU A 50 13.03 -4.95 -1.56
N LEU A 51 12.46 -5.65 -0.58
CA LEU A 51 11.13 -6.26 -0.72
C LEU A 51 10.03 -5.20 -0.88
N LEU A 52 10.11 -4.09 -0.13
CA LEU A 52 9.17 -2.99 -0.25
C LEU A 52 9.31 -2.28 -1.60
N LYS A 53 10.55 -2.03 -2.06
CA LYS A 53 10.81 -1.47 -3.40
C LYS A 53 10.20 -2.32 -4.51
N LYS A 54 10.43 -3.64 -4.46
CA LYS A 54 9.83 -4.59 -5.40
C LYS A 54 8.31 -4.54 -5.38
N LEU A 55 7.72 -4.51 -4.19
CA LEU A 55 6.26 -4.44 -4.05
C LEU A 55 5.70 -3.14 -4.64
N VAL A 56 6.32 -1.99 -4.37
CA VAL A 56 5.92 -0.71 -5.00
C VAL A 56 6.07 -0.77 -6.52
N GLY A 57 7.17 -1.36 -7.02
CA GLY A 57 7.42 -1.54 -8.45
C GLY A 57 6.29 -2.28 -9.16
N VAL A 58 5.72 -3.34 -8.55
CA VAL A 58 4.56 -4.07 -9.13
C VAL A 58 3.40 -3.12 -9.47
N TYR A 59 3.15 -2.11 -8.64
CA TYR A 59 2.07 -1.14 -8.88
C TYR A 59 2.50 0.03 -9.77
N ALA A 60 3.72 0.53 -9.57
CA ALA A 60 4.26 1.61 -10.37
C ALA A 60 4.33 1.21 -11.86
N ASP A 61 4.65 -0.06 -12.14
CA ASP A 61 4.91 -0.60 -13.47
C ASP A 61 3.65 -1.20 -14.15
N ALA A 62 2.50 -1.24 -13.46
CA ALA A 62 1.25 -1.77 -14.00
C ALA A 62 0.51 -0.80 -14.96
N VAL A 63 1.27 -0.04 -15.74
CA VAL A 63 0.82 1.00 -16.68
C VAL A 63 1.82 1.09 -17.85
N PRO A 64 1.51 1.79 -18.96
CA PRO A 64 2.47 2.01 -20.03
C PRO A 64 3.78 2.64 -19.52
N GLU A 65 4.90 2.27 -20.15
CA GLU A 65 6.25 2.55 -19.66
C GLU A 65 6.52 4.03 -19.38
N GLN A 66 5.99 4.95 -20.19
CA GLN A 66 6.14 6.38 -19.96
C GLN A 66 5.56 6.80 -18.60
N THR A 67 4.36 6.31 -18.26
CA THR A 67 3.70 6.59 -16.98
C THR A 67 4.41 5.88 -15.83
N ALA A 68 4.87 4.65 -16.05
CA ALA A 68 5.63 3.90 -15.06
C ALA A 68 6.93 4.63 -14.69
N GLN A 69 7.66 5.13 -15.70
CA GLN A 69 8.86 5.91 -15.49
C GLN A 69 8.57 7.18 -14.69
N SER A 70 7.50 7.93 -15.03
CA SER A 70 7.11 9.11 -14.23
C SER A 70 6.81 8.77 -12.78
N ARG A 71 6.16 7.63 -12.50
CA ARG A 71 5.92 7.18 -11.12
C ARG A 71 7.20 6.81 -10.39
N ARG A 72 8.14 6.12 -11.06
CA ARG A 72 9.45 5.78 -10.48
C ARG A 72 10.25 7.05 -10.17
N ASP A 73 10.30 8.00 -11.10
CA ASP A 73 10.98 9.28 -10.92
C ASP A 73 10.37 10.10 -9.77
N LEU A 74 9.04 10.09 -9.64
CA LEU A 74 8.31 10.71 -8.53
C LEU A 74 8.74 10.13 -7.17
N ILE A 75 8.85 8.81 -7.08
CA ILE A 75 9.28 8.11 -5.86
C ILE A 75 10.72 8.48 -5.51
N GLU A 76 11.64 8.41 -6.47
CA GLU A 76 13.06 8.71 -6.24
C GLU A 76 13.26 10.19 -5.87
N THR A 77 12.56 11.10 -6.56
CA THR A 77 12.64 12.55 -6.29
C THR A 77 12.14 12.89 -4.89
N ASN A 78 11.04 12.26 -4.45
CA ASN A 78 10.50 12.47 -3.11
C ASN A 78 11.24 11.67 -2.03
N GLY A 79 12.09 10.72 -2.41
CA GLY A 79 12.93 9.95 -1.51
C GLY A 79 12.19 8.81 -0.79
N TRP A 80 12.83 7.65 -0.76
CA TRP A 80 12.30 6.45 -0.10
C TRP A 80 12.10 6.60 1.41
N SER A 81 12.83 7.49 2.08
CA SER A 81 12.66 7.76 3.52
C SER A 81 11.27 8.26 3.89
N ASN A 82 10.53 8.84 2.94
CA ASN A 82 9.14 9.27 3.13
C ASN A 82 8.11 8.14 2.93
N VAL A 83 8.55 6.95 2.51
CA VAL A 83 7.65 5.81 2.23
C VAL A 83 7.37 5.02 3.52
N HIS A 84 6.10 4.76 3.78
CA HIS A 84 5.65 3.97 4.93
C HIS A 84 4.86 2.75 4.48
N PHE A 85 5.06 1.63 5.18
CA PHE A 85 4.30 0.39 4.98
C PHE A 85 3.41 0.12 6.20
N ALA A 86 2.10 0.01 5.98
CA ALA A 86 1.12 -0.37 7.00
C ALA A 86 0.44 -1.69 6.64
N TRP A 87 0.06 -2.45 7.66
CA TRP A 87 -0.64 -3.72 7.56
C TRP A 87 -1.84 -3.75 8.50
N ALA A 88 -2.93 -4.39 8.10
CA ALA A 88 -4.03 -4.73 8.98
C ALA A 88 -4.57 -6.14 8.69
N GLY A 89 -5.07 -6.81 9.72
CA GLY A 89 -5.61 -8.15 9.59
C GLY A 89 -4.58 -9.27 9.71
N ALA A 90 -4.99 -10.45 9.24
CA ALA A 90 -4.29 -11.69 9.50
C ALA A 90 -2.87 -11.74 8.90
N LEU A 91 -1.93 -12.33 9.62
CA LEU A 91 -0.57 -12.60 9.12
C LEU A 91 -0.47 -13.93 8.33
N LYS A 92 -1.56 -14.68 8.29
CA LYS A 92 -1.65 -15.99 7.65
C LYS A 92 -2.22 -15.85 6.22
N PRO A 93 -1.60 -16.49 5.21
CA PRO A 93 -2.17 -16.56 3.87
C PRO A 93 -3.60 -17.14 3.86
N GLY A 94 -4.44 -16.65 2.95
CA GLY A 94 -5.83 -17.12 2.79
C GLY A 94 -6.80 -16.63 3.88
N VAL A 95 -6.40 -15.65 4.69
CA VAL A 95 -7.25 -15.00 5.68
C VAL A 95 -7.26 -13.50 5.40
N GLY A 96 -8.35 -12.82 5.78
CA GLY A 96 -8.58 -11.40 5.53
C GLY A 96 -7.39 -10.52 5.91
N HIS A 97 -6.85 -9.77 4.94
CA HIS A 97 -5.73 -8.86 5.17
C HIS A 97 -5.79 -7.61 4.30
N TYR A 98 -5.13 -6.57 4.77
CA TYR A 98 -5.01 -5.26 4.14
C TYR A 98 -3.57 -4.76 4.26
N TYR A 99 -3.10 -4.05 3.25
CA TYR A 99 -1.90 -3.24 3.41
C TYR A 99 -1.99 -1.93 2.65
N ARG A 100 -1.18 -0.99 3.10
CA ARG A 100 -1.03 0.32 2.49
C ARG A 100 0.43 0.70 2.38
N ILE A 101 0.82 1.26 1.24
CA ILE A 101 2.12 1.87 1.06
C ILE A 101 1.90 3.33 0.72
N ARG A 102 2.40 4.22 1.56
CA ARG A 102 2.21 5.65 1.39
C ARG A 102 3.57 6.33 1.22
N GLY A 103 3.76 6.96 0.06
CA GLY A 103 4.81 7.96 -0.12
C GLY A 103 4.25 9.37 0.06
N LYS A 104 5.08 10.37 -0.26
CA LYS A 104 4.67 11.77 -0.18
C LYS A 104 3.57 12.11 -1.20
N GLU A 105 3.69 11.59 -2.41
CA GLU A 105 2.85 11.96 -3.56
C GLU A 105 2.11 10.76 -4.19
N PHE A 106 2.20 9.59 -3.58
CA PHE A 106 1.46 8.40 -4.04
C PHE A 106 0.94 7.57 -2.87
N LEU A 107 -0.09 6.79 -3.17
CA LEU A 107 -0.70 5.84 -2.25
C LEU A 107 -1.00 4.52 -2.98
N ILE A 108 -0.57 3.41 -2.40
CA ILE A 108 -0.98 2.07 -2.82
C ILE A 108 -1.86 1.49 -1.72
N GLU A 109 -3.02 0.97 -2.07
CA GLU A 109 -3.87 0.19 -1.18
C GLU A 109 -4.15 -1.20 -1.75
N PHE A 110 -4.25 -2.15 -0.84
CA PHE A 110 -4.64 -3.52 -1.13
C PHE A 110 -5.53 -4.01 0.01
N VAL A 111 -6.64 -4.64 -0.34
CA VAL A 111 -7.52 -5.35 0.59
C VAL A 111 -7.90 -6.68 -0.03
N ASN A 112 -7.93 -7.72 0.80
CA ASN A 112 -8.45 -9.02 0.44
C ASN A 112 -9.18 -9.64 1.63
N THR A 113 -10.46 -9.33 1.77
CA THR A 113 -11.30 -9.76 2.89
C THR A 113 -12.60 -10.41 2.44
N GLN A 114 -13.12 -10.01 1.28
CA GLN A 114 -14.37 -10.52 0.73
C GLN A 114 -14.25 -12.00 0.32
N ALA A 115 -15.36 -12.72 0.51
CA ALA A 115 -15.45 -14.13 0.12
C ALA A 115 -15.83 -14.29 -1.35
N ASP A 116 -15.44 -15.41 -1.97
CA ASP A 116 -15.97 -15.80 -3.28
C ASP A 116 -17.42 -16.33 -3.18
N ALA A 117 -18.01 -16.66 -4.33
CA ALA A 117 -19.37 -17.21 -4.40
C ALA A 117 -19.56 -18.57 -3.67
N SER A 118 -18.46 -19.27 -3.36
CA SER A 118 -18.48 -20.52 -2.58
C SER A 118 -18.28 -20.28 -1.07
N GLY A 119 -18.13 -19.02 -0.66
CA GLY A 119 -17.88 -18.64 0.74
C GLY A 119 -16.43 -18.78 1.18
N ASN A 120 -15.47 -18.97 0.27
CA ASN A 120 -14.05 -18.98 0.64
C ASN A 120 -13.61 -17.55 0.99
N PRO A 121 -13.16 -17.27 2.24
CA PRO A 121 -12.79 -15.93 2.65
C PRO A 121 -11.53 -15.44 1.93
N ALA A 122 -11.34 -14.13 1.87
CA ALA A 122 -10.15 -13.50 1.29
C ALA A 122 -9.81 -14.03 -0.12
N ASN A 123 -10.82 -14.03 -1.00
CA ASN A 123 -10.70 -14.49 -2.38
C ASN A 123 -11.21 -13.45 -3.39
N HIS A 124 -11.21 -12.17 -3.01
CA HIS A 124 -11.54 -11.07 -3.90
C HIS A 124 -10.70 -9.85 -3.50
N ILE A 125 -9.70 -9.59 -4.33
CA ILE A 125 -8.72 -8.54 -4.09
C ILE A 125 -9.22 -7.25 -4.73
N HIS A 126 -9.24 -6.17 -3.96
CA HIS A 126 -9.21 -4.83 -4.51
C HIS A 126 -7.84 -4.22 -4.23
N CYS A 127 -7.23 -3.64 -5.25
CA CYS A 127 -5.98 -2.95 -5.11
C CYS A 127 -5.89 -1.76 -6.07
N VAL A 128 -5.18 -0.72 -5.67
CA VAL A 128 -5.16 0.55 -6.40
C VAL A 128 -3.85 1.29 -6.18
N TRP A 129 -3.41 2.02 -7.20
CA TRP A 129 -2.47 3.13 -7.10
C TRP A 129 -3.27 4.44 -7.18
N ARG A 130 -3.07 5.34 -6.23
CA ARG A 130 -3.66 6.69 -6.20
C ARG A 130 -2.55 7.73 -6.32
N ASP A 131 -2.75 8.71 -7.19
CA ASP A 131 -1.88 9.87 -7.34
C ASP A 131 -2.32 10.97 -6.36
N LEU A 132 -1.47 11.30 -5.40
CA LEU A 132 -1.79 12.33 -4.40
C LEU A 132 -1.53 13.75 -4.93
N THR A 133 -1.03 13.88 -6.16
CA THR A 133 -0.89 15.16 -6.88
C THR A 133 -2.12 15.49 -7.75
N GLY A 134 -3.04 14.54 -7.88
CA GLY A 134 -4.31 14.69 -8.59
C GLY A 134 -4.68 13.43 -9.38
N ASP A 135 -5.72 12.73 -8.92
CA ASP A 135 -6.26 11.59 -9.67
C ASP A 135 -7.22 12.04 -10.79
N PHE A 136 -7.29 11.25 -11.86
CA PHE A 136 -8.22 11.42 -12.99
C PHE A 136 -8.13 12.76 -13.75
N ASP A 137 -6.97 13.44 -13.71
CA ASP A 137 -6.78 14.78 -14.29
C ASP A 137 -7.75 15.83 -13.70
N LEU A 138 -8.13 15.62 -12.43
CA LEU A 138 -8.96 16.55 -11.67
C LEU A 138 -8.09 17.32 -10.66
N PRO A 139 -8.43 18.60 -10.37
CA PRO A 139 -7.73 19.36 -9.34
C PRO A 139 -7.88 18.71 -7.96
N ILE A 140 -6.88 18.88 -7.10
CA ILE A 140 -6.97 18.56 -5.68
C ILE A 140 -7.89 19.60 -5.01
N GLU A 141 -8.89 19.13 -4.27
CA GLU A 141 -9.79 19.97 -3.46
C GLU A 141 -9.19 20.37 -2.11
#